data_AF-A0A7X0Y005-F1
#
_entry.id   AF-A0A7X0Y005-F1
#
_cell.length_a   1.000
_cell.length_b   1.000
_cell.length_c   1.000
_cell.angle_alpha   90.00
_cell.angle_beta   90.00
_cell.angle_gamma   90.00
#
_symmetry.space_group_name_H-M   'P 1'
#
loop_
_entity.id
_entity.type
_entity.pdbx_description
1 polymer ?
#
loop_
_entity_poly.entity_id
_entity_poly.type
_entity_poly.pdbx_seq_one_letter_code
_entity_poly.pdbx_strand_id
1 'polypeptide(L)'
;MDNKHILMVSYDFLPNIGGVAVYVYELSKALIARGHQLTVLTQYASFSTQTKEEMMDGICVIGIISRKIGILVPPKSAQALQEAMTYCIQEVDERHQMGRRSRERVEQALNWRQLAQQVDTIYDTAKR
;
A
#
# COMPACT_ATOMS: atom_id res chain seq x y z
N MET A 1 -1.72 22.71 -23.42
CA MET A 1 -2.43 21.65 -22.66
C MET A 1 -2.67 22.21 -21.27
N ASP A 2 -3.85 22.02 -20.69
CA ASP A 2 -4.14 22.48 -19.33
C ASP A 2 -3.31 21.70 -18.31
N ASN A 3 -2.55 22.42 -17.48
CA ASN A 3 -1.82 21.84 -16.36
C ASN A 3 -2.84 21.37 -15.31
N LYS A 4 -2.76 20.10 -14.92
CA LYS A 4 -3.67 19.45 -13.98
C LYS A 4 -2.85 18.77 -12.90
N HIS A 5 -3.41 18.71 -11.70
CA HIS A 5 -2.92 17.85 -10.65
C HIS A 5 -3.68 16.53 -10.67
N ILE A 6 -2.97 15.44 -10.94
CA ILE A 6 -3.53 14.10 -11.09
C ILE A 6 -3.12 13.28 -9.86
N LEU A 7 -4.12 12.73 -9.16
CA LEU A 7 -3.95 11.79 -8.05
C LEU A 7 -4.12 10.36 -8.57
N MET A 8 -3.11 9.53 -8.36
CA MET A 8 -3.17 8.09 -8.59
C MET A 8 -3.24 7.37 -7.25
N VAL A 9 -4.28 6.56 -7.05
CA VAL A 9 -4.40 5.70 -5.85
C VAL A 9 -4.02 4.29 -6.26
N SER A 10 -2.93 3.76 -5.71
CA SER A 10 -2.45 2.41 -6.01
C SER A 10 -2.08 1.66 -4.74
N TYR A 11 -2.44 0.39 -4.64
CA TYR A 11 -1.98 -0.46 -3.54
C TYR A 11 -0.47 -0.76 -3.64
N ASP A 12 0.06 -0.77 -4.87
CA ASP A 12 1.44 -1.15 -5.16
C ASP A 12 2.17 -0.03 -5.90
N PHE A 13 3.36 0.31 -5.44
CA PHE A 13 4.22 1.35 -6.00
C PHE A 13 5.67 1.12 -5.57
N LEU A 14 6.62 1.79 -6.23
CA LEU A 14 8.02 1.68 -5.85
C LEU A 14 8.21 1.98 -4.34
N PRO A 15 9.11 1.26 -3.64
CA PRO A 15 10.12 0.32 -4.13
C PRO A 15 9.64 -1.13 -4.33
N ASN A 16 8.35 -1.42 -4.20
CA ASN A 16 7.85 -2.78 -4.44
C ASN A 16 8.11 -3.18 -5.90
N ILE A 17 8.50 -4.44 -6.11
CA ILE A 17 8.80 -4.98 -7.43
C ILE A 17 7.55 -5.70 -7.94
N GLY A 18 6.88 -5.11 -8.93
CA GLY A 18 5.66 -5.64 -9.52
C GLY A 18 5.25 -4.91 -10.79
N GLY A 19 4.46 -5.56 -11.64
CA GLY A 19 3.99 -4.95 -12.88
C GLY A 19 3.14 -3.69 -12.64
N VAL A 20 2.30 -3.71 -11.60
CA VAL A 20 1.50 -2.55 -11.17
C VAL A 20 2.40 -1.40 -10.74
N ALA A 21 3.39 -1.66 -9.88
CA ALA A 21 4.32 -0.64 -9.42
C ALA A 21 5.07 0.05 -10.57
N VAL A 22 5.60 -0.72 -11.53
CA VAL A 22 6.29 -0.17 -12.71
C VAL A 22 5.34 0.60 -13.61
N TYR A 23 4.13 0.08 -13.86
CA TYR A 23 3.13 0.75 -14.68
C TYR A 23 2.74 2.12 -14.13
N VAL A 24 2.41 2.19 -12.83
CA VAL A 24 2.04 3.45 -12.17
C VAL A 24 3.18 4.46 -12.23
N TYR A 25 4.42 4.00 -12.04
CA TYR A 25 5.61 4.85 -12.14
C TYR A 25 5.82 5.42 -13.55
N GLU A 26 5.85 4.57 -14.58
CA GLU A 26 6.07 5.02 -15.97
C GLU A 26 4.94 5.90 -16.49
N LEU A 27 3.68 5.57 -16.14
CA LEU A 27 2.53 6.42 -16.47
C LEU A 27 2.63 7.79 -15.81
N SER A 28 3.04 7.84 -14.54
CA SER A 28 3.23 9.11 -13.82
C SER A 28 4.28 9.98 -14.50
N LYS A 29 5.44 9.42 -14.86
CA LYS A 29 6.48 10.16 -15.62
C LYS A 29 5.98 10.66 -16.97
N ALA A 30 5.24 9.82 -17.71
CA ALA A 30 4.68 10.21 -19.00
C ALA A 30 3.70 11.39 -18.86
N LEU A 31 2.88 11.42 -17.80
CA LEU A 31 1.97 12.52 -17.53
C LEU A 31 2.70 13.79 -17.08
N ILE A 32 3.77 13.67 -16.28
CA ILE A 32 4.65 14.79 -15.93
C ILE A 32 5.29 15.40 -17.18
N ALA A 33 5.81 14.56 -18.08
CA ALA A 33 6.41 15.00 -19.34
C ALA A 33 5.41 15.77 -20.25
N ARG A 34 4.11 15.58 -20.06
CA ARG A 34 3.04 16.34 -20.74
C ARG A 34 2.65 17.64 -20.02
N GLY A 35 3.32 17.97 -18.92
CA GLY A 35 3.13 19.20 -18.16
C GLY A 35 2.11 19.10 -17.03
N HIS A 36 1.79 17.90 -16.54
CA HIS A 36 0.90 17.69 -15.40
C HIS A 36 1.68 17.50 -14.09
N GLN A 37 1.05 17.80 -12.95
CA GLN A 37 1.57 17.47 -11.62
C GLN A 37 0.99 16.14 -11.16
N LEU A 38 1.81 15.29 -10.55
CA LEU A 38 1.42 13.94 -10.16
C LEU A 38 1.62 13.72 -8.66
N THR A 39 0.57 13.15 -8.05
CA THR A 39 0.65 12.56 -6.71
C THR A 39 0.23 11.10 -6.76
N VAL A 40 1.01 10.22 -6.14
CA VAL A 40 0.69 8.81 -5.95
C VAL A 40 0.38 8.59 -4.47
N LEU A 41 -0.84 8.17 -4.18
CA LEU A 41 -1.26 7.70 -2.86
C LEU A 41 -1.12 6.18 -2.83
N THR A 42 -0.23 5.67 -1.99
CA THR A 42 0.09 4.24 -1.91
C THR A 42 0.18 3.72 -0.50
N GLN A 43 0.04 2.41 -0.32
CA GLN A 43 0.32 1.75 0.95
C GLN A 43 1.83 1.58 1.09
N TYR A 44 2.50 2.63 1.58
CA TYR A 44 3.94 2.59 1.78
C TYR A 44 4.31 1.97 3.12
N ALA A 45 5.23 1.01 3.07
CA ALA A 45 5.84 0.36 4.21
C ALA A 45 6.80 1.29 4.95
N SER A 46 6.38 1.91 6.04
CA SER A 46 7.35 2.43 7.01
C SER A 46 6.91 2.19 8.45
N PHE A 47 7.89 2.09 9.35
CA PHE A 47 7.66 2.04 10.80
C PHE A 47 7.14 3.39 11.36
N SER A 48 6.93 4.41 10.52
CA SER A 48 6.38 5.68 10.97
C SER A 48 4.92 5.54 11.42
N THR A 49 4.50 6.35 12.38
CA THR A 49 3.09 6.58 12.71
C THR A 49 2.47 7.67 11.83
N GLN A 50 3.29 8.33 11.00
CA GLN A 50 2.90 9.45 10.17
C GLN A 50 2.90 9.04 8.70
N THR A 51 1.84 9.45 7.99
CA THR A 51 1.83 9.50 6.53
C THR A 51 3.11 10.16 6.05
N LYS A 52 3.84 9.48 5.18
CA LYS A 52 5.10 9.99 4.66
C LYS A 52 4.88 10.53 3.26
N GLU A 53 5.35 11.75 3.02
CA GLU A 53 5.39 12.35 1.69
C GLU A 53 6.82 12.38 1.20
N GLU A 54 7.06 11.87 0.00
CA GLU A 54 8.38 11.83 -0.64
C GLU A 54 8.29 12.29 -2.08
N MET A 55 9.31 12.99 -2.57
CA MET A 55 9.42 13.34 -3.98
C MET A 55 10.34 12.34 -4.69
N MET A 56 9.85 11.78 -5.79
CA MET A 56 10.60 10.84 -6.63
C MET A 56 10.34 11.16 -8.10
N ASP A 57 11.37 11.56 -8.84
CA ASP A 57 11.30 11.86 -10.28
C ASP A 57 10.16 12.81 -10.68
N GLY A 58 9.89 13.82 -9.84
CA GLY A 58 8.79 14.78 -10.03
C GLY A 58 7.41 14.28 -9.60
N ILE A 59 7.32 13.08 -9.03
CA ILE A 59 6.11 12.48 -8.47
C ILE A 59 6.11 12.72 -6.96
N CYS A 60 5.02 13.27 -6.42
CA CYS A 60 4.79 13.31 -4.97
C CYS A 60 4.17 11.97 -4.54
N VAL A 61 4.83 11.23 -3.65
CA VAL A 61 4.40 9.91 -3.18
C VAL A 61 3.95 10.03 -1.74
N ILE A 62 2.68 9.74 -1.49
CA ILE A 62 2.05 9.76 -0.18
C ILE A 62 1.82 8.33 0.28
N GLY A 63 2.57 7.92 1.30
CA GLY A 63 2.47 6.61 1.93
C GLY A 63 1.45 6.59 3.06
N ILE A 64 0.33 5.87 2.88
CA ILE A 64 -0.64 5.62 3.96
C ILE A 64 -0.18 4.42 4.78
N ILE A 65 -0.07 4.60 6.09
CA ILE A 65 0.28 3.55 7.05
C ILE A 65 -0.95 3.20 7.89
N SER A 66 -1.27 1.91 7.99
CA SER A 66 -2.32 1.41 8.88
C SER A 66 -1.73 0.42 9.87
N ARG A 67 -1.61 0.82 11.14
CA ARG A 67 -1.21 -0.07 12.25
C ARG A 67 -2.33 -1.00 12.73
N LYS A 68 -3.49 -1.01 12.06
CA LYS A 68 -4.65 -1.77 12.53
C LYS A 68 -4.39 -3.27 12.57
N ILE A 69 -3.73 -3.85 11.55
CA ILE A 69 -3.58 -5.30 11.41
C ILE A 69 -2.15 -5.79 11.56
N GLY A 70 -1.21 -4.88 11.89
CA GLY A 70 0.20 -5.20 12.03
C GLY A 70 1.08 -3.98 11.78
N ILE A 71 2.38 -4.21 11.83
CA ILE A 71 3.42 -3.21 11.58
C ILE A 71 4.15 -3.61 10.32
N LEU A 72 4.12 -2.74 9.32
CA LEU A 72 4.81 -2.97 8.06
C LEU A 72 6.23 -2.38 8.15
N VAL A 73 7.24 -3.24 8.02
CA VAL A 73 8.65 -2.86 8.12
C VAL A 73 9.20 -2.59 6.71
N PRO A 74 9.84 -1.43 6.46
CA PRO A 74 10.45 -1.15 5.17
C PRO A 74 11.55 -2.18 4.85
N PRO A 75 11.67 -2.62 3.59
CA PRO A 75 12.68 -3.58 3.20
C PRO A 75 14.09 -3.02 3.44
N LYS A 76 15.03 -3.91 3.80
CA LYS A 76 16.46 -3.59 4.02
C LYS A 76 16.74 -2.58 5.15
N SER A 77 15.76 -2.24 5.98
CA SER A 77 15.96 -1.40 7.17
C SER A 77 16.05 -2.24 8.44
N ALA A 78 17.28 -2.59 8.85
CA ALA A 78 17.52 -3.31 10.09
C ALA A 78 17.07 -2.49 11.32
N GLN A 79 17.26 -1.17 11.27
CA GLN A 79 16.82 -0.25 12.32
C GLN A 79 15.29 -0.27 12.48
N ALA A 80 14.53 -0.11 11.39
CA ALA A 80 13.07 -0.12 11.46
C ALA A 80 12.52 -1.47 11.96
N LEU A 81 13.20 -2.58 11.64
CA LEU A 81 12.86 -3.89 12.19
C LEU A 81 13.11 -3.96 13.70
N GLN A 82 14.26 -3.45 14.17
CA GLN A 82 14.59 -3.41 15.60
C GLN A 82 13.58 -2.56 16.39
N GLU A 83 13.21 -1.39 15.88
CA GLU A 83 12.19 -0.52 16.47
C GLU A 83 10.83 -1.23 16.53
N ALA A 84 10.43 -1.95 15.47
CA ALA A 84 9.19 -2.72 15.45
C ALA A 84 9.16 -3.88 16.44
N MET A 85 10.26 -4.62 16.55
CA MET A 85 10.38 -5.70 17.54
C MET A 85 10.33 -5.14 18.96
N THR A 86 11.02 -4.04 19.21
CA THR A 86 11.05 -3.37 20.52
C THR A 86 9.66 -2.91 20.93
N TYR A 87 8.93 -2.26 20.01
CA TYR A 87 7.55 -1.86 20.23
C TYR A 87 6.64 -3.06 20.53
N CYS A 88 6.73 -4.14 19.76
CA CYS A 88 5.93 -5.35 20.01
C CYS A 88 6.24 -6.02 21.36
N ILE A 89 7.47 -5.90 21.87
CA ILE A 89 7.86 -6.42 23.17
C ILE A 89 7.30 -5.54 24.30
N GLN A 90 7.33 -4.22 24.12
CA GLN A 90 6.86 -3.24 25.10
C GLN A 90 5.32 -3.16 25.17
N GLU A 91 4.66 -3.10 24.01
CA GLU A 91 3.21 -2.91 23.88
C GLU A 91 2.48 -4.24 23.65
N VAL A 92 2.48 -5.08 24.69
CA VAL A 92 1.95 -6.47 24.64
C VAL A 92 0.48 -6.52 24.19
N ASP A 93 -0.38 -5.66 24.74
CA ASP A 93 -1.81 -5.67 24.42
C ASP A 93 -2.06 -5.28 22.95
N GLU A 94 -1.37 -4.25 22.46
CA GLU A 94 -1.51 -3.82 21.08
C GLU A 94 -0.98 -4.88 20.11
N ARG A 95 0.13 -5.56 20.45
CA ARG A 95 0.62 -6.72 19.69
C ARG A 95 -0.45 -7.80 19.58
N HIS A 96 -1.12 -8.15 20.67
CA HIS A 96 -2.19 -9.16 20.65
C HIS A 96 -3.42 -8.68 19.87
N GLN A 97 -3.81 -7.42 20.00
CA GLN A 97 -4.92 -6.84 19.26
C GLN A 97 -4.64 -6.81 17.75
N MET A 98 -3.46 -6.39 17.32
CA MET A 98 -3.04 -6.45 15.91
C MET A 98 -3.14 -7.88 15.37
N GLY A 99 -2.68 -8.88 16.13
CA GLY A 99 -2.80 -10.29 15.77
C GLY A 99 -4.25 -10.75 15.59
N ARG A 100 -5.15 -10.37 16.51
CA ARG A 100 -6.59 -10.69 16.41
C ARG A 100 -7.22 -10.04 15.18
N ARG A 101 -7.03 -8.74 14.99
CA ARG A 101 -7.58 -7.97 13.85
C ARG A 101 -7.06 -8.50 12.51
N SER A 102 -5.79 -8.89 12.45
CA SER A 102 -5.18 -9.50 11.26
C SER A 102 -5.83 -10.84 10.92
N ARG A 103 -5.98 -11.70 11.93
CA ARG A 103 -6.64 -13.01 11.77
C ARG A 103 -8.09 -12.86 11.31
N GLU A 104 -8.86 -11.99 11.97
CA GLU A 104 -10.25 -11.70 11.59
C GLU A 104 -10.35 -11.23 10.13
N ARG A 105 -9.45 -10.35 9.69
CA ARG A 105 -9.42 -9.86 8.30
C ARG A 105 -9.16 -10.98 7.28
N VAL A 106 -8.29 -11.93 7.61
CA VAL A 106 -8.01 -13.09 6.75
C VAL A 106 -9.22 -14.01 6.68
N GLU A 107 -9.76 -14.38 7.84
CA GLU A 107 -10.90 -15.28 7.95
C GLU A 107 -12.17 -14.71 7.31
N GLN A 108 -12.37 -13.38 7.36
CA GLN A 108 -13.59 -12.73 6.89
C GLN A 108 -13.50 -12.10 5.51
N ALA A 109 -12.31 -11.88 4.95
CA ALA A 109 -12.21 -11.06 3.74
C ALA A 109 -11.01 -11.40 2.81
N LEU A 110 -10.14 -12.37 3.17
CA LEU A 110 -9.06 -12.87 2.29
C LEU A 110 -9.06 -14.39 2.19
N ASN A 111 -10.16 -15.05 2.54
CA ASN A 111 -10.26 -16.50 2.47
C ASN A 111 -10.59 -16.97 1.03
N TRP A 112 -10.20 -18.21 0.74
CA TRP A 112 -10.41 -18.82 -0.58
C TRP A 112 -11.88 -18.85 -1.02
N ARG A 113 -12.82 -19.02 -0.07
CA ARG A 113 -14.25 -19.07 -0.38
C ARG A 113 -14.74 -17.75 -0.96
N GLN A 114 -14.32 -16.63 -0.39
CA GLN A 114 -14.70 -15.31 -0.87
C GLN A 114 -14.01 -14.92 -2.17
N LEU A 115 -12.73 -15.26 -2.31
CA LEU A 115 -12.04 -15.03 -3.58
C LEU A 115 -12.70 -15.81 -4.71
N ALA A 116 -13.01 -17.10 -4.49
CA ALA A 116 -13.72 -17.92 -5.47
C ALA A 116 -15.07 -17.29 -5.83
N GLN A 117 -15.84 -16.83 -4.85
CA GLN A 117 -17.15 -16.23 -5.08
C GLN A 117 -17.08 -14.90 -5.87
N GLN A 118 -16.03 -14.09 -5.64
CA GLN A 118 -15.77 -12.89 -6.45
C GLN A 118 -15.41 -13.24 -7.89
N VAL A 119 -14.55 -14.24 -8.08
CA VAL A 119 -14.16 -14.72 -9.40
C VAL A 119 -15.36 -15.28 -10.16
N ASP A 120 -16.19 -16.10 -9.53
CA ASP A 120 -17.43 -16.63 -10.12
C ASP A 120 -18.36 -15.49 -10.56
N THR A 121 -18.54 -14.48 -9.71
CA THR A 121 -19.35 -13.29 -10.03
C THR A 121 -18.82 -12.57 -11.28
N ILE A 122 -17.50 -12.43 -11.41
CA ILE A 122 -16.88 -11.81 -12.60
C ILE A 122 -17.19 -12.65 -13.85
N TYR A 123 -17.02 -13.97 -13.78
CA TYR A 123 -17.31 -14.86 -14.90
C TYR A 123 -18.79 -14.84 -15.31
N ASP A 124 -19.71 -14.81 -14.36
CA ASP A 124 -21.15 -14.72 -14.65
C ASP A 124 -21.53 -13.38 -15.26
N THR A 125 -20.87 -12.30 -14.85
CA THR A 125 -21.10 -10.97 -15.41
C THR A 125 -20.55 -10.85 -16.83
N ALA A 126 -19.42 -11.48 -17.12
CA ALA A 126 -18.79 -11.47 -18.45
C ALA A 126 -19.44 -12.42 -19.47
N LYS A 127 -20.24 -13.39 -19.01
CA LYS A 127 -21.02 -14.30 -19.87
C LYS A 127 -22.35 -13.72 -20.37
N ARG A 128 -22.75 -12.54 -19.87
CA ARG A 128 -23.91 -11.79 -20.36
C ARG A 128 -23.50 -10.78 -21.41
#